data_AF-G4CL09-F1
#
_entry.id   AF-G4CL09-F1
#
_cell.length_a   1.000
_cell.length_b   1.000
_cell.length_c   1.000
_cell.angle_alpha   90.00
_cell.angle_beta   90.00
_cell.angle_gamma   90.00
#
_symmetry.space_group_name_H-M   'P 1'
#
loop_
_entity.id
_entity.type
_entity.pdbx_description
1 polymer ?
#
loop_
_entity_poly.entity_id
_entity_poly.type
_entity_poly.pdbx_seq_one_letter_code
_entity_poly.pdbx_strand_id
1 'polypeptide(L)'
;MDKETAAAQAAEVPAKRPGRLRRAVKKLIWAVVWLFVGFHVLVAVLLLYWKTQPVHTSAFMLRHNVTTFSRAQQVWVESDQIARSVKQAAIASEDAKFSNHEGFDWDGIEQAMKRNERTGAVRAGGSTISQQLAKNLFLFPERSYVRKAEEAVITVMLENMWSKERILTVYLNVAEFGKGIYGIEAAAQHYYGKPAARLSAPQAASLIAMLPNPKYYQEHRNHRRLRNKTNIILRRMGSAALPPQD
;
A
#
# COMPACT_ATOMS: atom_id res chain seq x y z
N MET A 1 72.82 31.08 29.49
CA MET A 1 72.77 30.91 28.03
C MET A 1 72.56 29.45 27.71
N ASP A 2 71.41 29.06 27.20
CA ASP A 2 70.28 28.61 28.02
C ASP A 2 69.90 27.21 27.55
N LYS A 3 69.70 26.27 28.49
CA LYS A 3 69.14 24.93 28.22
C LYS A 3 67.60 24.96 28.18
N GLU A 4 67.02 26.14 28.04
CA GLU A 4 65.57 26.39 28.08
C GLU A 4 64.92 26.43 26.68
N THR A 5 65.70 26.30 25.62
CA THR A 5 65.21 26.33 24.22
C THR A 5 65.02 24.95 23.58
N ALA A 6 65.16 23.86 24.33
CA ALA A 6 65.11 22.49 23.77
C ALA A 6 63.72 21.81 23.81
N ALA A 7 62.66 22.45 24.32
CA ALA A 7 61.37 21.77 24.54
C ALA A 7 60.12 22.46 23.96
N ALA A 8 60.27 23.53 23.16
CA ALA A 8 59.11 24.32 22.69
C ALA A 8 58.66 24.05 21.25
N GLN A 9 59.22 23.05 20.55
CA GLN A 9 58.80 22.70 19.18
C GLN A 9 58.69 21.19 18.98
N ALA A 10 57.90 20.52 19.83
CA ALA A 10 57.20 19.34 19.36
C ALA A 10 56.12 19.85 18.38
N ALA A 11 56.48 19.92 17.10
CA ALA A 11 55.58 20.33 16.03
C ALA A 11 54.31 19.48 16.12
N GLU A 12 53.19 20.09 16.52
CA GLU A 12 51.87 19.54 16.29
C GLU A 12 51.77 19.24 14.80
N VAL A 13 51.74 17.96 14.43
CA VAL A 13 51.45 17.55 13.06
C VAL A 13 50.03 18.07 12.76
N PRO A 14 49.85 19.04 11.84
CA PRO A 14 48.54 19.63 11.62
C PRO A 14 47.62 18.55 11.09
N ALA A 15 46.55 18.24 11.82
CA ALA A 15 45.56 17.25 11.44
C ALA A 15 45.10 17.52 10.00
N LYS A 16 45.32 16.54 9.09
CA LYS A 16 44.96 16.64 7.66
C LYS A 16 43.48 17.01 7.56
N ARG A 17 43.21 18.30 7.23
CA ARG A 17 41.83 18.81 7.07
C ARG A 17 41.11 17.93 6.05
N PRO A 18 39.91 17.40 6.35
CA PRO A 18 39.20 16.55 5.39
C PRO A 18 39.01 17.33 4.08
N GLY A 19 39.45 16.71 2.98
CA GLY A 19 39.40 17.30 1.64
C GLY A 19 38.00 17.82 1.32
N ARG A 20 37.91 18.93 0.57
CA ARG A 20 36.63 19.57 0.19
C ARG A 20 35.62 18.55 -0.36
N LEU A 21 36.09 17.55 -1.11
CA LEU A 21 35.31 16.43 -1.62
C LEU A 21 34.68 15.57 -0.51
N ARG A 22 35.43 15.17 0.53
CA ARG A 22 34.91 14.37 1.66
C ARG A 22 33.81 15.12 2.42
N ARG A 23 33.95 16.44 2.56
CA ARG A 23 32.92 17.30 3.18
C ARG A 23 31.67 17.41 2.30
N ALA A 24 31.83 17.55 0.97
CA ALA A 24 30.71 17.57 0.02
C ALA A 24 29.95 16.24 0.01
N VAL A 25 30.64 15.09 -0.05
CA VAL A 25 30.04 13.75 0.03
C VAL A 25 29.28 13.57 1.34
N LYS A 26 29.86 13.96 2.49
CA LYS A 26 29.18 13.90 3.79
C LYS A 26 27.90 14.74 3.79
N LYS A 27 27.92 15.95 3.22
CA LYS A 27 26.72 16.79 3.10
C LYS A 27 25.65 16.13 2.24
N LEU A 28 26.02 15.52 1.11
CA LEU A 28 25.10 14.80 0.24
C LEU A 28 24.46 13.61 0.95
N ILE A 29 25.24 12.80 1.67
CA ILE A 29 24.72 11.66 2.46
C ILE A 29 23.70 12.15 3.48
N TRP A 30 24.02 13.20 4.24
CA TRP A 30 23.06 13.77 5.20
C TRP A 30 21.82 14.35 4.52
N ALA A 31 21.94 14.97 3.34
CA ALA A 31 20.78 15.46 2.60
C ALA A 31 19.84 14.31 2.20
N VAL A 32 20.39 13.17 1.74
CA VAL A 32 19.60 11.98 1.42
C VAL A 32 18.94 11.40 2.68
N VAL A 33 19.66 11.32 3.79
CA VAL A 33 19.11 10.85 5.07
C VAL A 33 17.98 11.78 5.55
N TRP A 34 18.16 13.10 5.49
CA TRP A 34 17.12 14.05 5.87
C TRP A 34 15.91 14.00 4.96
N LEU A 35 16.09 13.79 3.65
CA LEU A 35 14.99 13.58 2.72
C LEU A 35 14.22 12.30 3.06
N PHE A 36 14.92 11.21 3.34
CA PHE A 36 14.32 9.94 3.74
C PHE A 36 13.52 10.07 5.04
N VAL A 37 14.11 10.68 6.07
CA VAL A 37 13.43 10.94 7.35
C VAL A 37 12.25 11.87 7.16
N GLY A 38 12.43 12.96 6.41
CA GLY A 38 11.37 13.92 6.12
C GLY A 38 10.18 13.29 5.39
N PHE A 39 10.44 12.40 4.43
CA PHE A 39 9.40 11.61 3.76
C PHE A 39 8.61 10.76 4.75
N HIS A 40 9.28 10.02 5.63
CA HIS A 40 8.61 9.17 6.63
C HIS A 40 7.84 9.96 7.69
N VAL A 41 8.37 11.11 8.10
CA VAL A 41 7.64 12.04 8.99
C VAL A 41 6.38 12.56 8.30
N LEU A 42 6.46 12.95 7.02
CA LEU A 42 5.30 13.35 6.24
C LEU A 42 4.26 12.21 6.15
N VAL A 43 4.70 10.99 5.85
CA VAL A 43 3.81 9.81 5.84
C VAL A 43 3.13 9.63 7.20
N ALA A 44 3.88 9.66 8.31
CA ALA A 44 3.32 9.52 9.64
C ALA A 44 2.30 10.63 9.96
N VAL A 45 2.58 11.89 9.61
CA VAL A 45 1.62 13.01 9.79
C VAL A 45 0.35 12.79 8.97
N LEU A 46 0.48 12.36 7.71
CA LEU A 46 -0.68 12.05 6.86
C LEU A 46 -1.49 10.88 7.41
N LEU A 47 -0.82 9.84 7.92
CA LEU A 47 -1.49 8.70 8.57
C LEU A 47 -2.23 9.13 9.84
N LEU A 48 -1.64 10.01 10.66
CA LEU A 48 -2.34 10.55 11.84
C LEU A 48 -3.60 11.33 11.42
N TYR A 49 -3.50 12.18 10.40
CA TYR A 49 -4.63 12.95 9.89
C TYR A 49 -5.73 12.06 9.30
N TRP A 50 -5.36 11.12 8.43
CA TRP A 50 -6.28 10.19 7.78
C TRP A 50 -6.75 9.04 8.68
N LYS A 51 -6.33 9.00 9.95
CA LYS A 51 -6.88 8.06 10.93
C LYS A 51 -8.40 8.24 11.09
N THR A 52 -8.87 9.49 11.08
CA THR A 52 -10.29 9.83 11.24
C THR A 52 -10.88 10.58 10.05
N GLN A 53 -10.04 11.16 9.18
CA GLN A 53 -10.50 11.97 8.05
C GLN A 53 -10.59 11.17 6.75
N PRO A 54 -11.56 11.45 5.86
CA PRO A 54 -11.66 10.82 4.55
C PRO A 54 -10.37 10.92 3.73
N VAL A 55 -10.04 9.86 2.98
CA VAL A 55 -8.90 9.85 2.07
C VAL A 55 -9.39 10.10 0.65
N HIS A 56 -9.24 11.34 0.17
CA HIS A 56 -9.72 11.77 -1.16
C HIS A 56 -8.69 11.63 -2.29
N THR A 57 -7.47 11.20 -1.97
CA THR A 57 -6.41 11.05 -2.97
C THR A 57 -5.42 9.98 -2.54
N SER A 58 -4.69 9.45 -3.52
CA SER A 58 -3.64 8.45 -3.35
C SER A 58 -2.57 8.65 -4.42
N ALA A 59 -1.38 8.11 -4.21
CA ALA A 59 -0.31 8.13 -5.21
C ALA A 59 -0.77 7.55 -6.56
N PHE A 60 -1.61 6.52 -6.53
CA PHE A 60 -2.18 5.93 -7.75
C PHE A 60 -3.17 6.87 -8.46
N MET A 61 -4.05 7.56 -7.71
CA MET A 61 -4.96 8.55 -8.28
C MET A 61 -4.21 9.74 -8.86
N LEU A 62 -3.18 10.25 -8.15
CA LEU A 62 -2.33 11.33 -8.66
C LEU A 62 -1.59 10.91 -9.94
N ARG A 63 -1.03 9.71 -9.97
CA ARG A 63 -0.41 9.16 -11.19
C ARG A 63 -1.41 9.07 -12.33
N HIS A 64 -2.63 8.59 -12.08
CA HIS A 64 -3.68 8.58 -13.12
C HIS A 64 -3.88 9.98 -13.67
N ASN A 65 -4.14 10.96 -12.81
CA ASN A 65 -4.41 12.34 -13.20
C ASN A 65 -3.32 12.94 -14.08
N VAL A 66 -2.05 12.72 -13.72
CA VAL A 66 -0.90 13.26 -14.46
C VAL A 66 -0.67 12.51 -15.78
N THR A 67 -0.87 11.20 -15.80
CA THR A 67 -0.57 10.38 -16.99
C THR A 67 -1.68 10.38 -18.04
N THR A 68 -2.94 10.53 -17.63
CA THR A 68 -4.10 10.55 -18.53
C THR A 68 -4.68 11.95 -18.73
N PHE A 69 -4.14 12.96 -18.02
CA PHE A 69 -4.69 14.31 -17.96
C PHE A 69 -6.19 14.34 -17.62
N SER A 70 -6.65 13.36 -16.83
CA SER A 70 -8.07 13.16 -16.48
C SER A 70 -8.21 12.89 -15.00
N ARG A 71 -9.23 13.48 -14.36
CA ARG A 71 -9.44 13.31 -12.92
C ARG A 71 -9.96 11.90 -12.59
N ALA A 72 -9.28 11.23 -11.66
CA ALA A 72 -9.74 10.00 -11.03
C ALA A 72 -11.10 10.22 -10.36
N GLN A 73 -12.06 9.35 -10.69
CA GLN A 73 -13.38 9.32 -10.08
C GLN A 73 -13.31 8.53 -8.79
N GLN A 74 -13.68 9.18 -7.69
CA GLN A 74 -13.73 8.57 -6.38
C GLN A 74 -14.87 9.20 -5.59
N VAL A 75 -15.60 8.35 -4.87
CA VAL A 75 -16.60 8.75 -3.89
C VAL A 75 -16.24 8.05 -2.59
N TRP A 76 -15.98 8.84 -1.56
CA TRP A 76 -15.69 8.33 -0.23
C TRP A 76 -16.98 7.87 0.45
N VAL A 77 -16.95 6.68 1.05
CA VAL A 77 -18.03 6.16 1.90
C VAL A 77 -17.45 5.57 3.18
N GLU A 78 -18.17 5.75 4.28
CA GLU A 78 -17.76 5.19 5.58
C GLU A 78 -17.97 3.67 5.63
N SER A 79 -17.39 3.04 6.66
CA SER A 79 -17.39 1.59 6.83
C SER A 79 -18.81 1.00 6.82
N ASP A 80 -19.75 1.63 7.52
CA ASP A 80 -21.16 1.22 7.65
C ASP A 80 -21.95 1.37 6.33
N GLN A 81 -21.48 2.24 5.43
CA GLN A 81 -22.03 2.43 4.08
C GLN A 81 -21.46 1.44 3.05
N ILE A 82 -20.59 0.53 3.46
CA ILE A 82 -20.06 -0.54 2.61
C ILE A 82 -20.73 -1.86 2.99
N ALA A 83 -21.37 -2.51 2.01
CA ALA A 83 -22.03 -3.79 2.26
C ALA A 83 -21.08 -4.83 2.88
N ARG A 84 -21.57 -5.55 3.89
CA ARG A 84 -20.83 -6.63 4.58
C ARG A 84 -20.20 -7.62 3.59
N SER A 85 -20.93 -7.94 2.52
CA SER A 85 -20.50 -8.82 1.43
C SER A 85 -19.23 -8.35 0.73
N VAL A 86 -19.04 -7.03 0.58
CA VAL A 86 -17.83 -6.43 -0.01
C VAL A 86 -16.64 -6.63 0.92
N LYS A 87 -16.78 -6.30 2.20
CA LYS A 87 -15.71 -6.48 3.21
C LYS A 87 -15.26 -7.93 3.26
N GLN A 88 -16.23 -8.86 3.32
CA GLN A 88 -15.99 -10.30 3.30
C GLN A 88 -15.33 -10.77 2.00
N ALA A 89 -15.77 -10.28 0.85
CA ALA A 89 -15.19 -10.62 -0.44
C ALA A 89 -13.73 -10.15 -0.54
N ALA A 90 -13.43 -8.93 -0.08
CA ALA A 90 -12.08 -8.37 -0.06
C ALA A 90 -11.14 -9.21 0.82
N ILE A 91 -11.52 -9.48 2.07
CA ILE A 91 -10.74 -10.32 2.99
C ILE A 91 -10.55 -11.72 2.39
N ALA A 92 -11.61 -12.41 1.97
CA ALA A 92 -11.48 -13.78 1.45
C ALA A 92 -10.67 -13.90 0.15
N SER A 93 -10.62 -12.84 -0.67
CA SER A 93 -9.89 -12.80 -1.93
C SER A 93 -8.43 -12.39 -1.78
N GLU A 94 -8.21 -11.31 -1.04
CA GLU A 94 -6.94 -10.58 -1.04
C GLU A 94 -6.10 -10.92 0.20
N ASP A 95 -6.74 -11.27 1.32
CA ASP A 95 -6.05 -11.45 2.60
C ASP A 95 -6.92 -12.21 3.62
N ALA A 96 -6.98 -13.54 3.51
CA ALA A 96 -7.92 -14.35 4.28
C ALA A 96 -7.68 -14.33 5.80
N LYS A 97 -6.48 -13.93 6.23
CA LYS A 97 -6.08 -13.80 7.64
C LYS A 97 -6.00 -12.34 8.10
N PHE A 98 -6.53 -11.39 7.33
CA PHE A 98 -6.41 -9.95 7.56
C PHE A 98 -6.60 -9.52 9.03
N SER A 99 -7.62 -10.06 9.68
CA SER A 99 -8.00 -9.71 11.06
C SER A 99 -7.07 -10.30 12.13
N ASN A 100 -6.18 -11.23 11.76
CA ASN A 100 -5.37 -12.02 12.69
C ASN A 100 -3.87 -11.73 12.62
N HIS A 101 -3.41 -10.87 11.70
CA HIS A 101 -1.99 -10.51 11.57
C HIS A 101 -1.78 -9.00 11.70
N GLU A 102 -0.54 -8.55 11.82
CA GLU A 102 -0.16 -7.13 11.96
C GLU A 102 0.54 -6.63 10.69
N GLY A 103 -0.17 -6.66 9.55
CA GLY A 103 0.35 -6.23 8.24
C GLY A 103 1.00 -7.29 7.37
N PHE A 104 1.46 -8.42 7.91
CA PHE A 104 2.14 -9.46 7.14
C PHE A 104 1.58 -10.85 7.45
N ASP A 105 1.16 -11.58 6.41
CA ASP A 105 0.84 -13.02 6.49
C ASP A 105 2.09 -13.85 6.16
N TRP A 106 2.91 -14.14 7.17
CA TRP A 106 4.17 -14.88 6.99
C TRP A 106 3.95 -16.28 6.41
N ASP A 107 2.91 -17.00 6.87
CA ASP A 107 2.55 -18.30 6.32
C ASP A 107 2.11 -18.18 4.85
N GLY A 108 1.34 -17.13 4.53
CA GLY A 108 0.89 -16.85 3.17
C GLY A 108 2.05 -16.54 2.23
N ILE A 109 3.04 -15.77 2.71
CA ILE A 109 4.28 -15.47 1.99
C ILE A 109 5.06 -16.76 1.72
N GLU A 110 5.27 -17.61 2.73
CA GLU A 110 5.99 -18.87 2.58
C GLU A 110 5.29 -19.81 1.59
N GLN A 111 3.97 -19.94 1.68
CA GLN A 111 3.17 -20.75 0.74
C GLN A 111 3.23 -20.19 -0.69
N ALA A 112 3.19 -18.86 -0.85
CA ALA A 112 3.33 -18.23 -2.16
C ALA A 112 4.71 -18.49 -2.77
N MET A 113 5.78 -18.42 -1.98
CA MET A 113 7.14 -18.75 -2.40
C MET A 113 7.24 -20.20 -2.87
N LYS A 114 6.82 -21.17 -2.04
CA LYS A 114 6.81 -22.60 -2.39
C LYS A 114 6.04 -22.88 -3.69
N ARG A 115 4.93 -22.18 -3.93
CA ARG A 115 4.13 -22.32 -5.16
C ARG A 115 4.83 -21.73 -6.39
N ASN A 116 5.51 -20.59 -6.22
CA ASN A 116 6.26 -19.95 -7.28
C ASN A 116 7.49 -20.78 -7.68
N GLU A 117 8.19 -21.36 -6.71
CA GLU A 117 9.30 -22.30 -6.94
C GLU A 117 8.84 -23.52 -7.72
N ARG A 118 7.74 -24.17 -7.30
CA ARG A 118 7.18 -25.34 -8.01
C ARG A 118 6.75 -25.05 -9.45
N THR A 119 6.38 -23.79 -9.75
CA THR A 119 5.88 -23.41 -11.08
C THR A 119 6.92 -22.71 -11.94
N GLY A 120 8.12 -22.45 -11.41
CA GLY A 120 9.20 -21.70 -12.07
C GLY A 120 8.85 -20.25 -12.40
N ALA A 121 7.75 -19.72 -11.88
CA ALA A 121 7.23 -18.40 -12.23
C ALA A 121 6.51 -17.75 -11.04
N VAL A 122 6.68 -16.44 -10.88
CA VAL A 122 5.96 -15.65 -9.87
C VAL A 122 4.49 -15.54 -10.27
N ARG A 123 3.65 -16.40 -9.71
CA ARG A 123 2.21 -16.51 -10.02
C ARG A 123 1.31 -16.23 -8.82
N ALA A 124 1.75 -16.60 -7.61
CA ALA A 124 1.06 -16.30 -6.37
C ALA A 124 1.60 -15.00 -5.77
N GLY A 125 0.69 -14.07 -5.44
CA GLY A 125 1.00 -12.88 -4.66
C GLY A 125 0.80 -13.17 -3.16
N GLY A 126 1.76 -12.78 -2.34
CA GLY A 126 1.69 -12.86 -0.88
C GLY A 126 1.50 -11.50 -0.20
N SER A 127 0.94 -10.52 -0.93
CA SER A 127 0.74 -9.16 -0.40
C SER A 127 -0.59 -9.05 0.34
N THR A 128 -0.56 -8.63 1.60
CA THR A 128 -1.73 -8.37 2.45
C THR A 128 -2.51 -7.12 2.02
N ILE A 129 -3.73 -6.94 2.55
CA ILE A 129 -4.51 -5.71 2.31
C ILE A 129 -3.73 -4.47 2.77
N SER A 130 -3.07 -4.52 3.92
CA SER A 130 -2.30 -3.40 4.48
C SER A 130 -1.10 -3.03 3.62
N GLN A 131 -0.39 -4.03 3.09
CA GLN A 131 0.70 -3.83 2.13
C GLN A 131 0.21 -3.21 0.82
N GLN A 132 -0.93 -3.70 0.31
CA GLN A 132 -1.55 -3.13 -0.88
C GLN A 132 -2.00 -1.69 -0.64
N LEU A 133 -2.55 -1.38 0.54
CA LEU A 133 -2.95 -0.04 0.94
C LEU A 133 -1.75 0.91 1.04
N ALA A 134 -0.68 0.51 1.74
CA ALA A 134 0.57 1.28 1.83
C ALA A 134 1.09 1.68 0.46
N LYS A 135 1.13 0.69 -0.46
CA LYS A 135 1.52 0.90 -1.85
C LYS A 135 0.58 1.89 -2.56
N ASN A 136 -0.74 1.71 -2.45
CA ASN A 136 -1.70 2.55 -3.18
C ASN A 136 -1.67 4.01 -2.71
N LEU A 137 -1.56 4.25 -1.40
CA LEU A 137 -1.57 5.58 -0.81
C LEU A 137 -0.31 6.38 -1.14
N PHE A 138 0.88 5.79 -0.99
CA PHE A 138 2.13 6.55 -0.95
C PHE A 138 3.14 6.21 -2.03
N LEU A 139 3.03 5.04 -2.68
CA LEU A 139 4.09 4.53 -3.56
C LEU A 139 3.63 4.43 -5.00
N PHE A 140 4.57 4.61 -5.93
CA PHE A 140 4.30 4.40 -7.35
C PHE A 140 4.39 2.91 -7.73
N PRO A 141 3.64 2.43 -8.74
CA PRO A 141 3.54 1.02 -9.14
C PRO A 141 4.83 0.29 -9.57
N GLU A 142 5.99 0.94 -9.56
CA GLU A 142 7.22 0.39 -10.13
C GLU A 142 7.72 -0.83 -9.34
N ARG A 143 8.11 -1.89 -10.05
CA ARG A 143 8.62 -3.10 -9.40
C ARG A 143 10.09 -2.90 -9.03
N SER A 144 10.35 -2.56 -7.77
CA SER A 144 11.69 -2.44 -7.20
C SER A 144 11.72 -3.01 -5.78
N TYR A 145 12.86 -3.62 -5.41
CA TYR A 145 13.09 -4.09 -4.04
C TYR A 145 13.10 -2.94 -3.04
N VAL A 146 13.64 -1.77 -3.42
CA VAL A 146 13.64 -0.57 -2.58
C VAL A 146 12.20 -0.14 -2.29
N ARG A 147 11.36 -0.03 -3.34
CA ARG A 147 9.93 0.28 -3.17
C ARG A 147 9.21 -0.77 -2.30
N LYS A 148 9.60 -2.05 -2.38
CA LYS A 148 9.01 -3.10 -1.54
C LYS A 148 9.45 -2.97 -0.08
N ALA A 149 10.68 -2.51 0.20
CA ALA A 149 11.13 -2.19 1.55
C ALA A 149 10.35 -0.99 2.13
N GLU A 150 10.18 0.09 1.34
CA GLU A 150 9.33 1.23 1.73
C GLU A 150 7.89 0.80 2.02
N GLU A 151 7.32 -0.06 1.18
CA GLU A 151 5.99 -0.63 1.40
C GLU A 151 5.92 -1.33 2.76
N ALA A 152 6.95 -2.09 3.15
CA ALA A 152 6.99 -2.77 4.44
C ALA A 152 7.04 -1.77 5.61
N VAL A 153 7.89 -0.73 5.54
CA VAL A 153 7.98 0.29 6.60
C VAL A 153 6.63 1.01 6.77
N ILE A 154 6.01 1.44 5.68
CA ILE A 154 4.71 2.13 5.72
C ILE A 154 3.60 1.19 6.19
N THR A 155 3.66 -0.10 5.85
CA THR A 155 2.70 -1.12 6.35
C THR A 155 2.77 -1.21 7.87
N VAL A 156 3.98 -1.26 8.44
CA VAL A 156 4.16 -1.27 9.90
C VAL A 156 3.59 0.00 10.52
N MET A 157 3.81 1.18 9.91
CA MET A 157 3.21 2.43 10.40
C MET A 157 1.69 2.39 10.37
N LEU A 158 1.08 1.95 9.26
CA LEU A 158 -0.37 1.81 9.12
C LEU A 158 -0.98 0.92 10.21
N GLU A 159 -0.44 -0.27 10.42
CA GLU A 159 -0.94 -1.25 11.38
C GLU A 159 -0.81 -0.80 12.84
N ASN A 160 0.23 -0.02 13.16
CA ASN A 160 0.39 0.54 14.51
C ASN A 160 -0.54 1.73 14.78
N MET A 161 -0.99 2.42 13.74
CA MET A 161 -1.70 3.70 13.89
C MET A 161 -3.20 3.58 13.69
N TRP A 162 -3.65 2.65 12.84
CA TRP A 162 -5.03 2.47 12.42
C TRP A 162 -5.58 1.12 12.84
N SER A 163 -6.87 1.06 13.15
CA SER A 163 -7.58 -0.20 13.34
C SER A 163 -7.69 -0.98 12.03
N LYS A 164 -7.97 -2.28 12.14
CA LYS A 164 -8.25 -3.14 10.99
C LYS A 164 -9.48 -2.69 10.20
N GLU A 165 -10.52 -2.20 10.88
CA GLU A 165 -11.69 -1.66 10.20
C GLU A 165 -11.33 -0.42 9.38
N ARG A 166 -10.54 0.49 9.94
CA ARG A 166 -10.09 1.70 9.24
C ARG A 166 -9.24 1.35 8.02
N ILE A 167 -8.27 0.45 8.17
CA ILE A 167 -7.43 -0.03 7.06
C ILE A 167 -8.29 -0.60 5.93
N LEU A 168 -9.24 -1.48 6.25
CA LEU A 168 -10.12 -2.08 5.25
C LEU A 168 -11.00 -1.03 4.55
N THR A 169 -11.55 -0.08 5.31
CA THR A 169 -12.39 1.00 4.79
C THR A 169 -11.62 1.89 3.83
N VAL A 170 -10.42 2.34 4.20
CA VAL A 170 -9.58 3.17 3.33
C VAL A 170 -9.16 2.36 2.10
N TYR A 171 -8.74 1.10 2.27
CA TYR A 171 -8.40 0.22 1.14
C TYR A 171 -9.52 0.14 0.11
N LEU A 172 -10.75 -0.12 0.56
CA LEU A 172 -11.91 -0.21 -0.33
C LEU A 172 -12.26 1.12 -0.99
N ASN A 173 -11.89 2.26 -0.40
CA ASN A 173 -12.10 3.60 -0.96
C ASN A 173 -10.99 4.09 -1.90
N VAL A 174 -9.81 3.46 -1.90
CA VAL A 174 -8.67 3.87 -2.75
C VAL A 174 -8.23 2.83 -3.77
N ALA A 175 -8.77 1.60 -3.72
CA ALA A 175 -8.51 0.57 -4.71
C ALA A 175 -9.03 0.97 -6.11
N GLU A 176 -8.26 0.67 -7.16
CA GLU A 176 -8.66 0.91 -8.55
C GLU A 176 -9.52 -0.27 -9.06
N PHE A 177 -10.76 0.00 -9.47
CA PHE A 177 -11.69 -0.99 -10.01
C PHE A 177 -11.82 -0.92 -11.54
N GLY A 178 -11.30 0.13 -12.17
CA GLY A 178 -11.25 0.33 -13.61
C GLY A 178 -10.39 1.54 -13.96
N LYS A 179 -10.20 1.83 -15.25
CA LYS A 179 -9.46 3.01 -15.70
C LYS A 179 -10.10 4.29 -15.14
N GLY A 180 -9.43 4.90 -14.16
CA GLY A 180 -9.91 6.14 -13.53
C GLY A 180 -11.03 5.94 -12.50
N ILE A 181 -11.38 4.71 -12.15
CA ILE A 181 -12.46 4.39 -11.18
C ILE A 181 -11.81 3.89 -9.90
N TYR A 182 -11.85 4.71 -8.85
CA TYR A 182 -11.24 4.44 -7.56
C TYR A 182 -12.30 4.41 -6.47
N GLY A 183 -12.18 3.41 -5.58
CA GLY A 183 -13.12 3.23 -4.48
C GLY A 183 -14.34 2.41 -4.86
N ILE A 184 -14.87 1.69 -3.86
CA ILE A 184 -15.97 0.75 -4.06
C ILE A 184 -17.28 1.45 -4.41
N GLU A 185 -17.54 2.66 -3.90
CA GLU A 185 -18.76 3.41 -4.22
C GLU A 185 -18.77 3.82 -5.70
N ALA A 186 -17.69 4.42 -6.19
CA ALA A 186 -17.56 4.77 -7.61
C ALA A 186 -17.70 3.53 -8.50
N ALA A 187 -17.13 2.40 -8.09
CA ALA A 187 -17.28 1.12 -8.79
C ALA A 187 -18.72 0.62 -8.77
N ALA A 188 -19.40 0.63 -7.62
CA ALA A 188 -20.78 0.18 -7.47
C ALA A 188 -21.73 0.97 -8.38
N GLN A 189 -21.57 2.29 -8.42
CA GLN A 189 -22.31 3.19 -9.30
C GLN A 189 -22.01 2.90 -10.77
N HIS A 190 -20.73 2.80 -11.14
CA HIS A 190 -20.33 2.58 -12.53
C HIS A 190 -20.79 1.22 -13.08
N TYR A 191 -20.66 0.14 -12.30
CA TYR A 191 -20.90 -1.22 -12.79
C TYR A 191 -22.33 -1.70 -12.60
N TYR A 192 -23.04 -1.18 -11.59
CA TYR A 192 -24.37 -1.67 -11.19
C TYR A 192 -25.40 -0.57 -10.94
N GLY A 193 -25.05 0.71 -11.06
CA GLY A 193 -25.98 1.84 -10.90
C GLY A 193 -26.59 1.93 -9.50
N LYS A 194 -25.84 1.54 -8.46
CA LYS A 194 -26.35 1.53 -7.08
C LYS A 194 -25.27 1.78 -6.04
N PRO A 195 -25.67 2.19 -4.81
CA PRO A 195 -24.73 2.40 -3.72
C PRO A 195 -24.00 1.12 -3.31
N ALA A 196 -22.77 1.25 -2.84
CA ALA A 196 -21.94 0.16 -2.31
C ALA A 196 -22.64 -0.59 -1.16
N ALA A 197 -23.43 0.11 -0.34
CA ALA A 197 -24.27 -0.47 0.71
C ALA A 197 -25.28 -1.51 0.20
N ARG A 198 -25.66 -1.44 -1.08
CA ARG A 198 -26.69 -2.31 -1.70
C ARG A 198 -26.11 -3.37 -2.64
N LEU A 199 -24.80 -3.60 -2.62
CA LEU A 199 -24.18 -4.64 -3.42
C LEU A 199 -24.55 -6.04 -2.91
N SER A 200 -25.04 -6.90 -3.81
CA SER A 200 -25.27 -8.30 -3.48
C SER A 200 -23.94 -9.05 -3.38
N ALA A 201 -23.93 -10.22 -2.73
CA ALA A 201 -22.72 -11.04 -2.63
C ALA A 201 -22.06 -11.37 -3.99
N PRO A 202 -22.82 -11.75 -5.05
CA PRO A 202 -22.23 -11.93 -6.39
C PRO A 202 -21.60 -10.67 -6.98
N GLN A 203 -22.22 -9.50 -6.77
CA GLN A 203 -21.69 -8.23 -7.29
C GLN A 203 -20.44 -7.80 -6.54
N ALA A 204 -20.46 -7.91 -5.21
CA ALA A 204 -19.30 -7.68 -4.35
C ALA A 204 -18.12 -8.58 -4.76
N ALA A 205 -18.35 -9.90 -4.86
CA ALA A 205 -17.33 -10.84 -5.28
C ALA A 205 -16.80 -10.54 -6.69
N SER A 206 -17.67 -10.12 -7.61
CA SER A 206 -17.26 -9.75 -8.96
C SER A 206 -16.36 -8.52 -8.98
N LEU A 207 -16.68 -7.46 -8.24
CA LEU A 207 -15.84 -6.25 -8.17
C LEU A 207 -14.48 -6.55 -7.55
N ILE A 208 -14.45 -7.28 -6.44
CA ILE A 208 -13.19 -7.66 -5.79
C ILE A 208 -12.34 -8.57 -6.71
N ALA A 209 -12.98 -9.46 -7.49
CA ALA A 209 -12.27 -10.31 -8.43
C ALA A 209 -11.55 -9.52 -9.55
N MET A 210 -11.94 -8.26 -9.80
CA MET A 210 -11.32 -7.39 -10.81
C MET A 210 -10.01 -6.76 -10.34
N LEU A 211 -9.80 -6.59 -9.03
CA LEU A 211 -8.67 -5.86 -8.44
C LEU A 211 -7.27 -6.26 -8.94
N PRO A 212 -6.97 -7.54 -9.28
CA PRO A 212 -5.65 -7.89 -9.80
C PRO A 212 -5.33 -7.28 -11.17
N ASN A 213 -6.35 -6.97 -11.98
CA ASN A 213 -6.16 -6.35 -13.29
C ASN A 213 -7.41 -5.55 -13.71
N PRO A 214 -7.69 -4.42 -13.04
CA PRO A 214 -8.97 -3.73 -13.13
C PRO A 214 -9.25 -3.20 -14.54
N LYS A 215 -8.23 -2.60 -15.19
CA LYS A 215 -8.34 -2.03 -16.53
C LYS A 215 -8.69 -3.10 -17.58
N TYR A 216 -8.04 -4.26 -17.51
CA TYR A 216 -8.35 -5.37 -18.40
C TYR A 216 -9.78 -5.90 -18.17
N TYR A 217 -10.16 -6.13 -16.90
CA TYR A 217 -11.47 -6.70 -16.58
C TYR A 217 -12.64 -5.75 -16.77
N GLN A 218 -12.40 -4.43 -16.77
CA GLN A 218 -13.39 -3.44 -17.18
C GLN A 218 -13.87 -3.70 -18.61
N GLU A 219 -12.94 -3.97 -19.53
CA GLU A 219 -13.23 -4.26 -20.95
C GLU A 219 -13.61 -5.73 -21.18
N HIS A 220 -13.17 -6.64 -20.30
CA HIS A 220 -13.33 -8.10 -20.45
C HIS A 220 -14.14 -8.73 -19.31
N ARG A 221 -15.32 -8.17 -18.99
CA ARG A 221 -16.21 -8.59 -17.88
C ARG A 221 -16.62 -10.07 -17.93
N ASN A 222 -16.68 -10.66 -19.12
CA ASN A 222 -17.09 -12.06 -19.31
C ASN A 222 -15.90 -13.04 -19.32
N HIS A 223 -14.68 -12.57 -19.08
CA HIS A 223 -13.47 -13.40 -19.14
C HIS A 223 -13.54 -14.57 -18.15
N ARG A 224 -13.20 -15.78 -18.61
CA ARG A 224 -13.29 -17.02 -17.83
C ARG A 224 -12.56 -16.94 -16.49
N ARG A 225 -11.37 -16.32 -16.45
CA ARG A 225 -10.61 -16.18 -15.19
C ARG A 225 -11.32 -15.30 -14.16
N LEU A 226 -12.01 -14.25 -14.61
CA LEU A 226 -12.77 -13.37 -13.72
C LEU A 226 -13.92 -14.16 -13.10
N ARG A 227 -14.74 -14.82 -13.93
CA ARG A 227 -15.85 -15.68 -13.47
C ARG A 227 -15.39 -16.75 -12.48
N ASN A 228 -14.27 -17.41 -12.77
CA ASN A 228 -13.70 -18.41 -11.88
C ASN A 228 -13.27 -17.80 -10.53
N LYS A 229 -12.60 -16.64 -10.54
CA LYS A 229 -12.22 -15.94 -9.30
C LYS A 229 -13.45 -15.50 -8.51
N THR A 230 -14.46 -14.92 -9.15
CA THR A 230 -15.75 -14.56 -8.52
C THR A 230 -16.38 -15.75 -7.81
N ASN A 231 -16.43 -16.92 -8.46
CA ASN A 231 -16.98 -18.13 -7.86
C ASN A 231 -16.17 -18.65 -6.67
N ILE A 232 -14.84 -18.52 -6.71
CA ILE A 232 -13.98 -18.88 -5.57
C ILE A 232 -14.25 -17.95 -4.39
N ILE A 233 -14.34 -16.65 -4.63
CA ILE A 233 -14.62 -15.65 -3.59
C ILE A 233 -15.99 -15.92 -2.95
N LEU A 234 -17.04 -16.14 -3.77
CA LEU A 234 -18.38 -16.45 -3.28
C LEU A 234 -18.43 -17.64 -2.31
N ARG A 235 -17.68 -18.70 -2.59
CA ARG A 235 -17.61 -19.88 -1.72
C ARG A 235 -16.88 -19.64 -0.40
N ARG A 236 -15.97 -18.65 -0.36
CA ARG A 236 -15.07 -18.41 0.78
C ARG A 236 -15.44 -17.20 1.62
N MET A 237 -16.13 -16.22 1.05
CA MET A 237 -16.42 -14.95 1.73
C MET A 237 -17.29 -15.12 2.98
N GLY A 238 -18.15 -16.14 3.03
CA GLY A 238 -18.96 -16.41 4.21
C GLY A 238 -18.17 -16.69 5.49
N SER A 239 -16.96 -17.25 5.37
CA SER A 239 -16.08 -17.57 6.49
C SER A 239 -15.05 -16.46 6.80
N ALA A 240 -15.08 -15.33 6.10
CA ALA A 240 -14.18 -14.22 6.37
C ALA A 240 -14.52 -13.56 7.71
N ALA A 241 -13.55 -13.55 8.63
CA ALA A 241 -13.65 -12.85 9.90
C ALA A 241 -13.51 -11.34 9.68
N LEU A 242 -14.58 -10.59 9.94
CA LEU A 242 -14.53 -9.13 9.88
C LEU A 242 -13.87 -8.57 11.14
N PRO A 243 -13.09 -7.49 11.03
CA PRO A 243 -12.59 -6.80 12.20
C PRO A 243 -13.75 -6.22 13.03
N PRO A 244 -13.56 -6.03 14.35
CA PRO A 244 -14.50 -5.29 15.19
C PRO A 244 -14.73 -3.89 14.64
N GLN A 245 -15.91 -3.33 14.90
CA GLN A 245 -16.18 -1.94 14.55
C GLN A 245 -15.65 -1.01 15.64
N ASP A 246 -15.06 0.12 15.24
CA ASP A 246 -14.57 1.17 16.15
C ASP A 246 -15.68 2.10 16.66
#